data_AF-A0AA43HR49-F1
#
_entry.id   AF-A0AA43HR49-F1
#
_cell.length_a   1.000
_cell.length_b   1.000
_cell.length_c   1.000
_cell.angle_alpha   90.00
_cell.angle_beta   90.00
_cell.angle_gamma   90.00
#
_symmetry.space_group_name_H-M   'P 1'
#
loop_
_entity.id
_entity.type
_entity.pdbx_description
1 polymer ?
#
loop_
_entity_poly.entity_id
_entity_poly.type
_entity_poly.pdbx_seq_one_letter_code
_entity_poly.pdbx_strand_id
1 'polypeptide(L)'
;MKWFSKRRKIEDDLLLEKISIKTLNEYLPVKFSDLAPKYLYEGYGDTITNEDEIIFELNNAGLNYIGNLDNIIPDNFIKLIKEHNININYLGILRLLLIITDLDSYLEYYVQYYINDWDIESMESLNDFLIDYGITYSYIQDFLDKKKI
;
A
#
# COMPACT_ATOMS: atom_id res chain seq x y z
N MET A 1 10.48 -32.59 -31.07
CA MET A 1 9.56 -32.06 -30.03
C MET A 1 10.06 -30.70 -29.56
N LYS A 2 9.39 -29.60 -29.97
CA LYS A 2 9.73 -28.19 -29.62
C LYS A 2 8.72 -27.58 -28.63
N TRP A 3 8.42 -28.28 -27.54
CA TRP A 3 7.39 -27.83 -26.59
C TRP A 3 7.95 -27.01 -25.41
N PHE A 4 9.23 -27.16 -25.06
CA PHE A 4 9.82 -26.50 -23.89
C PHE A 4 10.43 -25.11 -24.18
N SER A 5 10.80 -24.80 -25.42
CA SER A 5 11.40 -23.49 -25.72
C SER A 5 10.38 -22.37 -25.89
N LYS A 6 9.10 -22.70 -26.14
CA LYS A 6 8.05 -21.70 -26.34
C LYS A 6 7.48 -21.20 -25.00
N ARG A 7 7.35 -22.07 -23.99
CA ARG A 7 6.89 -21.67 -22.64
C ARG A 7 7.92 -20.82 -21.90
N ARG A 8 9.20 -21.21 -21.93
CA ARG A 8 10.28 -20.44 -21.32
C ARG A 8 10.36 -19.03 -21.90
N LYS A 9 10.22 -18.92 -23.23
CA LYS A 9 10.18 -17.63 -23.91
C LYS A 9 8.92 -16.81 -23.57
N ILE A 10 7.75 -17.44 -23.37
CA ILE A 10 6.54 -16.73 -22.93
C ILE A 10 6.65 -16.25 -21.47
N GLU A 11 7.24 -17.04 -20.58
CA GLU A 11 7.52 -16.64 -19.18
C GLU A 11 8.58 -15.54 -19.12
N ASP A 12 9.64 -15.64 -19.94
CA ASP A 12 10.68 -14.62 -20.07
C ASP A 12 10.15 -13.35 -20.75
N ASP A 13 9.27 -13.46 -21.76
CA ASP A 13 8.63 -12.32 -22.44
C ASP A 13 7.58 -11.66 -21.51
N LEU A 14 6.87 -12.42 -20.66
CA LEU A 14 5.99 -11.89 -19.61
C LEU A 14 6.77 -11.24 -18.45
N LEU A 15 7.96 -11.75 -18.13
CA LEU A 15 8.89 -11.13 -17.19
C LEU A 15 9.50 -9.85 -17.78
N LEU A 16 9.80 -9.82 -19.08
CA LEU A 16 10.31 -8.65 -19.80
C LEU A 16 9.24 -7.57 -20.02
N GLU A 17 7.97 -7.94 -20.23
CA GLU A 17 6.83 -7.00 -20.19
C GLU A 17 6.56 -6.49 -18.76
N LYS A 18 6.74 -7.33 -17.72
CA LYS A 18 6.72 -6.88 -16.31
C LYS A 18 7.83 -5.87 -15.97
N ILE A 19 8.90 -5.81 -16.75
CA ILE A 19 10.05 -4.89 -16.56
C ILE A 19 9.84 -3.54 -17.28
N SER A 20 8.76 -3.38 -18.07
CA SER A 20 8.49 -2.11 -18.77
C SER A 20 7.72 -1.08 -17.94
N ILE A 21 7.36 -1.37 -16.69
CA ILE A 21 6.74 -0.42 -15.77
C ILE A 21 7.86 0.27 -14.99
N LYS A 22 8.16 1.53 -15.32
CA LYS A 22 9.30 2.27 -14.74
C LYS A 22 8.91 3.06 -13.50
N THR A 23 7.61 3.28 -13.28
CA THR A 23 7.12 4.18 -12.22
C THR A 23 5.95 3.59 -11.45
N LEU A 24 5.75 4.03 -10.20
CA LEU A 24 4.56 3.69 -9.39
C LEU A 24 3.27 4.05 -10.12
N ASN A 25 3.28 5.17 -10.85
CA ASN A 25 2.14 5.67 -11.63
C ASN A 25 1.72 4.77 -12.80
N GLU A 26 2.64 3.94 -13.31
CA GLU A 26 2.33 2.93 -14.32
C GLU A 26 1.94 1.59 -13.67
N TYR A 27 2.47 1.29 -12.49
CA TYR A 27 2.26 0.03 -11.79
C TYR A 27 0.89 -0.09 -11.12
N LEU A 28 0.54 0.91 -10.30
CA LEU A 28 -0.61 0.83 -9.40
C LEU A 28 -1.94 0.65 -10.15
N PRO A 29 -2.20 1.33 -11.30
CA PRO A 29 -3.44 1.11 -12.05
C PRO A 29 -3.56 -0.31 -12.60
N VAL A 30 -2.44 -0.91 -13.04
CA VAL A 30 -2.45 -2.29 -13.54
C VAL A 30 -2.68 -3.27 -12.39
N LYS A 31 -1.94 -3.09 -11.29
CA LYS A 31 -1.97 -4.00 -10.14
C LYS A 31 -3.32 -4.01 -9.43
N PHE A 32 -3.95 -2.86 -9.29
CA PHE A 32 -5.22 -2.69 -8.57
C PHE A 32 -6.43 -2.54 -9.50
N SER A 33 -6.31 -2.98 -10.75
CA SER A 33 -7.39 -2.93 -11.75
C SER A 33 -8.67 -3.69 -11.35
N ASP A 34 -8.57 -4.64 -10.42
CA ASP A 34 -9.72 -5.37 -9.87
C ASP A 34 -10.56 -4.54 -8.89
N LEU A 35 -10.07 -3.37 -8.46
CA LEU A 35 -10.88 -2.42 -7.71
C LEU A 35 -11.76 -1.64 -8.70
N ALA A 36 -13.08 -1.80 -8.55
CA ALA A 36 -14.04 -1.05 -9.35
C ALA A 36 -13.91 0.46 -9.08
N PRO A 37 -14.28 1.34 -10.04
CA PRO A 37 -14.19 2.80 -9.89
C PRO A 37 -14.95 3.38 -8.68
N LYS A 38 -15.86 2.62 -8.08
CA LYS A 38 -16.54 3.04 -6.85
C LYS A 38 -15.66 2.93 -5.59
N TYR A 39 -14.60 2.11 -5.62
CA TYR A 39 -13.64 1.92 -4.53
C TYR A 39 -12.33 2.72 -4.77
N LEU A 40 -12.07 3.08 -6.03
CA LEU A 40 -10.94 3.91 -6.45
C LEU A 40 -11.44 5.29 -6.88
N TYR A 41 -11.12 6.34 -6.12
CA TYR A 41 -11.31 7.71 -6.62
C TYR A 41 -10.13 8.16 -7.48
N GLU A 42 -10.37 9.11 -8.40
CA GLU A 42 -9.35 9.63 -9.31
C GLU A 42 -8.22 10.35 -8.55
N GLY A 43 -6.99 10.13 -8.98
CA GLY A 43 -5.79 10.82 -8.51
C GLY A 43 -4.79 9.93 -7.76
N TYR A 44 -3.58 10.46 -7.58
CA TYR A 44 -2.56 9.94 -6.67
C TYR A 44 -2.58 10.73 -5.35
N GLY A 45 -3.75 11.23 -4.92
CA GLY A 45 -3.89 12.19 -3.82
C GLY A 45 -4.69 13.41 -4.23
N ASP A 46 -4.89 14.35 -3.30
CA ASP A 46 -5.45 15.66 -3.61
C ASP A 46 -4.41 16.50 -4.38
N THR A 47 -4.83 17.49 -5.19
CA THR A 47 -4.03 18.28 -6.18
C THR A 47 -2.71 18.96 -5.70
N ILE A 48 -2.28 18.71 -4.46
CA ILE A 48 -1.01 19.03 -3.80
C ILE A 48 -0.27 17.71 -3.47
N THR A 49 -0.15 16.80 -4.43
CA THR A 49 0.17 15.38 -4.12
C THR A 49 1.60 15.16 -3.60
N ASN A 50 1.70 14.75 -2.33
CA ASN A 50 2.90 14.29 -1.61
C ASN A 50 3.43 12.92 -2.11
N GLU A 51 3.53 12.71 -3.43
CA GLU A 51 4.10 11.48 -4.03
C GLU A 51 5.53 11.26 -3.51
N ASP A 52 6.32 12.33 -3.39
CA ASP A 52 7.67 12.30 -2.82
C ASP A 52 7.69 11.80 -1.37
N GLU A 53 6.69 12.14 -0.57
CA GLU A 53 6.60 11.64 0.81
C GLU A 53 6.27 10.15 0.85
N ILE A 54 5.40 9.66 -0.03
CA ILE A 54 5.07 8.24 -0.06
C ILE A 54 6.23 7.43 -0.65
N ILE A 55 6.96 7.96 -1.64
CA ILE A 55 8.22 7.37 -2.09
C ILE A 55 9.22 7.33 -0.94
N PHE A 56 9.29 8.39 -0.13
CA PHE A 56 10.14 8.43 1.05
C PHE A 56 9.71 7.42 2.13
N GLU A 57 8.42 7.28 2.40
CA GLU A 57 7.82 6.23 3.26
C GLU A 57 8.22 4.82 2.79
N LEU A 58 8.02 4.53 1.51
CA LEU A 58 8.36 3.24 0.90
C LEU A 58 9.85 2.93 1.05
N ASN A 59 10.72 3.91 0.81
CA ASN A 59 12.18 3.73 0.95
C ASN A 59 12.57 3.45 2.40
N ASN A 60 12.00 4.18 3.37
CA ASN A 60 12.26 3.95 4.79
C ASN A 60 11.74 2.59 5.29
N ALA A 61 10.63 2.11 4.70
CA ALA A 61 10.13 0.75 4.92
C ALA A 61 10.92 -0.34 4.17
N GLY A 62 11.99 0.03 3.44
CA GLY A 62 12.83 -0.90 2.69
C GLY A 62 12.24 -1.40 1.36
N LEU A 63 11.14 -0.79 0.89
CA LEU A 63 10.43 -1.12 -0.35
C LEU A 63 10.93 -0.27 -1.52
N ASN A 64 12.21 -0.44 -1.84
CA ASN A 64 12.92 0.41 -2.80
C ASN A 64 12.60 0.09 -4.28
N TYR A 65 11.92 -1.02 -4.56
CA TYR A 65 11.55 -1.42 -5.92
C TYR A 65 10.10 -1.91 -6.00
N ILE A 66 9.44 -1.60 -7.12
CA ILE A 66 8.03 -1.95 -7.37
C ILE A 66 7.76 -3.45 -7.21
N GLY A 67 8.72 -4.31 -7.58
CA GLY A 67 8.62 -5.75 -7.36
C GLY A 67 8.57 -6.18 -5.88
N ASN A 68 9.01 -5.34 -4.93
CA ASN A 68 8.78 -5.61 -3.50
C ASN A 68 7.31 -5.49 -3.12
N LEU A 69 6.56 -4.61 -3.77
CA LEU A 69 5.16 -4.38 -3.45
C LEU A 69 4.34 -5.66 -3.64
N ASP A 70 4.66 -6.45 -4.68
CA ASP A 70 4.05 -7.75 -4.92
C ASP A 70 4.22 -8.73 -3.73
N ASN A 71 5.30 -8.62 -2.96
CA ASN A 71 5.60 -9.52 -1.85
C ASN A 71 4.90 -9.15 -0.55
N ILE A 72 4.38 -7.93 -0.44
CA ILE A 72 3.74 -7.44 0.79
C ILE A 72 2.23 -7.41 0.71
N ILE A 73 1.65 -7.47 -0.49
CA ILE A 73 0.20 -7.40 -0.69
C ILE A 73 -0.44 -8.73 -0.23
N PRO A 74 -1.28 -8.70 0.82
CA PRO A 74 -1.98 -9.91 1.25
C PRO A 74 -3.00 -10.39 0.21
N ASP A 75 -3.17 -11.70 0.07
CA ASP A 75 -4.09 -12.30 -0.91
C ASP A 75 -5.55 -11.84 -0.70
N ASN A 76 -5.94 -11.52 0.53
CA ASN A 76 -7.28 -11.03 0.89
C ASN A 76 -7.43 -9.51 0.78
N PHE A 77 -6.39 -8.75 0.43
CA PHE A 77 -6.40 -7.29 0.48
C PHE A 77 -7.54 -6.67 -0.33
N ILE A 78 -7.62 -7.02 -1.62
CA ILE A 78 -8.66 -6.50 -2.52
C ILE A 78 -10.06 -6.90 -2.05
N LYS A 79 -10.19 -8.10 -1.48
CA LYS A 79 -11.46 -8.58 -0.93
C LYS A 79 -11.89 -7.72 0.26
N LEU A 80 -10.98 -7.47 1.21
CA LEU A 80 -11.26 -6.69 2.40
C LEU A 80 -11.58 -5.22 2.09
N ILE A 81 -10.88 -4.59 1.14
CA ILE A 81 -11.23 -3.23 0.67
C ILE A 81 -12.69 -3.17 0.20
N LYS A 82 -13.14 -4.20 -0.53
CA LYS A 82 -14.51 -4.28 -1.06
C LYS A 82 -15.55 -4.56 0.04
N GLU A 83 -15.23 -5.42 1.00
CA GLU A 83 -16.10 -5.81 2.12
C GLU A 83 -16.31 -4.65 3.09
N HIS A 84 -15.25 -3.92 3.42
CA HIS A 84 -15.30 -2.73 4.28
C HIS A 84 -15.72 -1.45 3.55
N ASN A 85 -15.97 -1.54 2.25
CA ASN A 85 -16.38 -0.41 1.41
C ASN A 85 -15.43 0.80 1.53
N ILE A 86 -14.13 0.51 1.59
CA ILE A 86 -13.09 1.54 1.71
C ILE A 86 -12.94 2.25 0.36
N ASN A 87 -13.08 3.57 0.40
CA ASN A 87 -12.80 4.44 -0.74
C ASN A 87 -11.37 4.95 -0.60
N ILE A 88 -10.52 4.60 -1.55
CA ILE A 88 -9.09 4.88 -1.46
C ILE A 88 -8.48 5.15 -2.83
N ASN A 89 -7.42 5.96 -2.89
CA ASN A 89 -6.62 6.10 -4.10
C ASN A 89 -5.37 5.21 -4.07
N TYR A 90 -4.60 5.22 -5.15
CA TYR A 90 -3.39 4.39 -5.26
C TYR A 90 -2.33 4.67 -4.19
N LEU A 91 -2.20 5.92 -3.75
CA LEU A 91 -1.26 6.30 -2.70
C LEU A 91 -1.72 5.86 -1.30
N GLY A 92 -3.02 5.95 -1.02
CA GLY A 92 -3.63 5.40 0.19
C GLY A 92 -3.49 3.88 0.24
N ILE A 93 -3.60 3.19 -0.89
CA ILE A 93 -3.35 1.74 -0.96
C ILE A 93 -1.93 1.42 -0.49
N LEU A 94 -0.93 2.14 -0.98
CA LEU A 94 0.46 1.94 -0.56
C LEU A 94 0.65 2.15 0.95
N ARG A 95 0.04 3.20 1.50
CA ARG A 95 0.06 3.45 2.95
C ARG A 95 -0.61 2.34 3.76
N LEU A 96 -1.79 1.87 3.33
CA LEU A 96 -2.44 0.73 3.97
C LEU A 96 -1.57 -0.52 3.95
N LEU A 97 -0.90 -0.78 2.82
CA LEU A 97 0.05 -1.89 2.72
C LEU A 97 1.20 -1.73 3.70
N LEU A 98 1.80 -0.55 3.82
CA LEU A 98 2.85 -0.31 4.82
C LEU A 98 2.36 -0.60 6.25
N ILE A 99 1.18 -0.09 6.61
CA ILE A 99 0.54 -0.28 7.92
C ILE A 99 0.35 -1.76 8.24
N ILE A 100 -0.22 -2.55 7.31
CA ILE A 100 -0.53 -3.96 7.56
C ILE A 100 0.70 -4.87 7.51
N THR A 101 1.78 -4.44 6.85
CA THR A 101 2.99 -5.25 6.70
C THR A 101 3.96 -5.05 7.86
N ASP A 102 4.14 -3.80 8.30
CA ASP A 102 5.04 -3.44 9.41
C ASP A 102 4.54 -2.18 10.13
N LEU A 103 3.56 -2.40 11.01
CA LEU A 103 2.90 -1.33 11.74
C LEU A 103 3.88 -0.55 12.62
N ASP A 104 4.81 -1.21 13.31
CA ASP A 104 5.71 -0.54 14.25
C ASP A 104 6.66 0.39 13.51
N SER A 105 7.30 -0.08 12.44
CA SER A 105 8.17 0.76 11.62
C SER A 105 7.40 1.93 11.00
N TYR A 106 6.17 1.70 10.54
CA TYR A 106 5.32 2.77 10.03
C TYR A 106 4.99 3.80 11.10
N LEU A 107 4.61 3.38 12.32
CA LEU A 107 4.30 4.29 13.42
C LEU A 107 5.55 5.04 13.90
N GLU A 108 6.73 4.40 13.95
CA GLU A 108 7.99 5.07 14.27
C GLU A 108 8.34 6.17 13.27
N TYR A 109 8.25 5.85 11.98
CA TYR A 109 8.40 6.81 10.91
C TYR A 109 7.38 7.95 11.05
N TYR A 110 6.11 7.61 11.25
CA TYR A 110 5.05 8.60 11.35
C TYR A 110 5.29 9.58 12.49
N VAL A 111 5.62 9.09 13.68
CA VAL A 111 5.97 9.89 14.85
C VAL A 111 7.14 10.83 14.55
N GLN A 112 8.15 10.36 13.83
CA GLN A 112 9.33 11.15 13.51
C GLN A 112 9.05 12.32 12.56
N TYR A 113 8.12 12.16 11.62
CA TYR A 113 7.94 13.09 10.49
C TYR A 113 6.59 13.83 10.48
N TYR A 114 5.54 13.33 11.16
CA TYR A 114 4.16 13.83 11.05
C TYR A 114 3.47 14.15 12.38
N ILE A 115 4.25 14.30 13.47
CA ILE A 115 3.75 14.47 14.85
C ILE A 115 2.69 15.56 15.05
N ASN A 116 2.59 16.55 14.15
CA ASN A 116 1.65 17.67 14.24
C ASN A 116 0.40 17.54 13.35
N ASP A 117 0.32 16.52 12.49
CA ASP A 117 -0.73 16.38 11.46
C ASP A 117 -1.52 15.06 11.60
N TRP A 118 -1.52 14.46 12.80
CA TRP A 118 -2.29 13.23 13.03
C TRP A 118 -3.78 13.49 13.13
N ASP A 119 -4.47 13.21 12.04
CA ASP A 119 -5.91 12.98 12.05
C ASP A 119 -6.20 11.54 12.46
N ILE A 120 -6.22 11.28 13.78
CA ILE A 120 -6.51 9.96 14.37
C ILE A 120 -7.89 9.46 13.91
N GLU A 121 -8.83 10.36 13.62
CA GLU A 121 -10.18 10.04 13.13
C GLU A 121 -10.11 9.31 11.77
N SER A 122 -9.10 9.59 10.96
CA SER A 122 -8.87 8.87 9.69
C SER A 122 -8.58 7.38 9.89
N MET A 123 -7.88 7.00 10.97
CA MET A 123 -7.61 5.59 11.30
C MET A 123 -8.78 4.92 12.00
N GLU A 124 -9.57 5.67 12.77
CA GLU A 124 -10.82 5.15 13.35
C GLU A 124 -11.77 4.67 12.24
N SER A 125 -11.86 5.41 11.13
CA SER A 125 -12.65 5.00 9.95
C SER A 125 -12.17 3.70 9.28
N LEU A 126 -10.91 3.31 9.52
CA LEU A 126 -10.28 2.10 8.99
C LEU A 126 -10.21 0.97 10.03
N ASN A 127 -10.68 1.19 11.26
CA ASN A 127 -10.46 0.27 12.37
C ASN A 127 -11.00 -1.15 12.09
N ASP A 128 -12.22 -1.25 11.54
CA ASP A 128 -12.81 -2.57 11.21
C ASP A 128 -11.98 -3.32 10.16
N PHE A 129 -11.38 -2.62 9.20
CA PHE A 129 -10.49 -3.21 8.20
C PHE A 129 -9.14 -3.61 8.79
N LEU A 130 -8.57 -2.78 9.66
CA LEU A 130 -7.29 -3.04 10.31
C LEU A 130 -7.38 -4.23 11.29
N ILE A 131 -8.54 -4.43 11.92
CA ILE A 131 -8.81 -5.57 12.80
C ILE A 131 -8.70 -6.90 12.06
N ASP A 132 -9.06 -6.97 10.78
CA ASP A 132 -8.88 -8.19 9.97
C ASP A 132 -7.40 -8.57 9.76
N TYR A 133 -6.48 -7.62 10.00
CA TYR A 133 -5.03 -7.84 10.03
C TYR A 133 -4.47 -7.94 11.46
N GLY A 134 -5.33 -7.99 12.48
CA GLY A 134 -4.93 -8.03 13.89
C GLY A 134 -4.42 -6.68 14.43
N ILE A 135 -4.63 -5.60 13.69
CA ILE A 135 -4.24 -4.24 14.09
C ILE A 135 -5.44 -3.58 14.76
N THR A 136 -5.25 -3.14 16.00
CA THR A 136 -6.31 -2.51 16.80
C THR A 136 -6.01 -1.05 17.04
N TYR A 137 -7.07 -0.22 17.09
CA TYR A 137 -6.93 1.17 17.51
C TYR A 137 -6.23 1.32 18.86
N SER A 138 -6.55 0.45 19.83
CA SER A 138 -5.89 0.46 21.15
C SER A 138 -4.38 0.25 21.08
N TYR A 139 -3.91 -0.60 20.16
CA TYR A 139 -2.47 -0.80 19.97
C TYR A 139 -1.80 0.48 19.46
N ILE A 140 -2.41 1.12 18.46
CA ILE A 140 -1.91 2.36 17.88
C ILE A 140 -1.87 3.44 18.97
N GLN A 141 -2.96 3.63 19.71
CA GLN A 141 -3.01 4.62 20.81
C GLN A 141 -1.94 4.35 21.87
N ASP A 142 -1.79 3.11 22.33
CA ASP A 142 -0.77 2.73 23.31
C ASP A 142 0.66 3.03 22.82
N PHE A 143 0.92 2.86 21.51
CA PHE A 143 2.21 3.18 20.92
C PHE A 143 2.49 4.70 20.98
N LEU A 144 1.49 5.52 20.67
CA LEU A 144 1.61 6.98 20.66
C LEU A 144 1.79 7.57 22.05
N ASP A 145 0.99 7.11 23.00
CA ASP A 145 1.08 7.53 24.39
C ASP A 145 2.50 7.25 24.95
N LYS A 146 3.11 6.12 24.59
CA LYS A 146 4.50 5.77 24.98
C LYS A 146 5.54 6.71 24.38
N LYS A 147 5.31 7.24 23.18
CA LYS A 147 6.21 8.20 22.51
C LYS A 147 5.99 9.63 23.03
N LYS A 148 5.09 9.85 24.01
CA LYS A 148 4.72 11.15 24.62
C LYS A 148 4.12 12.14 23.62
N ILE A 149 3.27 11.63 22.74
CA ILE A 149 2.48 12.41 21.78
C ILE A 149 1.05 12.42 22.30
#